data_AF-A0A8C5DLH4-F1
#
_entry.id   AF-A0A8C5DLH4-F1
#
_cell.length_a   1.000
_cell.length_b   1.000
_cell.length_c   1.000
_cell.angle_alpha   90.00
_cell.angle_beta   90.00
_cell.angle_gamma   90.00
#
_symmetry.space_group_name_H-M   'P 1'
#
loop_
_entity.id
_entity.type
_entity.pdbx_description
1 polymer ?
#
loop_
_entity_poly.entity_id
_entity_poly.type
_entity_poly.pdbx_seq_one_letter_code
_entity_poly.pdbx_strand_id
1 'polypeptide(L)'
;MATRTALTRTSVKWRLFCELLVTLLHIVNMVGAQIRYSIPEEMRKGSVIGNVAQDLGLDPLRSGRARIVSGESIQYTELKADKGTLVVNERIDREQLCGT
;
A
#
# COMPACT_ATOMS: atom_id res chain seq x y z
N MET A 1 -8.99 -35.54 43.92
CA MET A 1 -9.26 -35.77 42.48
C MET A 1 -9.68 -34.48 41.74
N ALA A 2 -9.17 -33.29 42.12
CA ALA A 2 -9.71 -31.99 41.68
C ALA A 2 -8.66 -31.02 41.09
N THR A 3 -7.48 -31.50 40.66
CA THR A 3 -6.36 -30.64 40.22
C THR A 3 -6.04 -30.69 38.72
N ARG A 4 -6.56 -31.69 37.98
CA ARG A 4 -6.27 -31.85 36.53
C ARG A 4 -7.17 -31.01 35.62
N THR A 5 -8.41 -30.73 36.03
CA THR A 5 -9.42 -30.01 35.23
C THR A 5 -9.21 -28.48 35.25
N ALA A 6 -8.63 -27.94 36.31
CA ALA A 6 -8.32 -26.50 36.41
C ALA A 6 -7.08 -26.13 35.58
N LEU A 7 -6.03 -26.97 35.63
CA LEU A 7 -4.80 -26.79 34.84
C LEU A 7 -5.10 -26.82 33.33
N THR A 8 -5.89 -27.79 32.86
CA THR A 8 -6.26 -27.92 31.45
C THR A 8 -7.11 -26.75 30.95
N ARG A 9 -8.01 -26.21 31.78
CA ARG A 9 -8.86 -25.07 31.42
C ARG A 9 -8.09 -23.75 31.30
N THR A 10 -7.06 -23.50 32.12
CA THR A 10 -6.19 -22.32 31.98
C THR A 10 -5.26 -22.46 30.78
N SER A 11 -4.71 -23.64 30.53
CA SER A 11 -3.86 -23.91 29.35
C SER A 11 -4.62 -23.74 28.03
N VAL A 12 -5.88 -24.19 27.95
CA VAL A 12 -6.73 -24.04 26.77
C VAL A 12 -7.14 -22.58 26.55
N LYS A 13 -7.47 -21.84 27.62
CA LYS A 13 -7.75 -20.41 27.53
C LYS A 13 -6.55 -19.61 27.01
N TRP A 14 -5.35 -19.92 27.48
CA TRP A 14 -4.13 -19.24 27.03
C TRP A 14 -3.81 -19.56 25.58
N ARG A 15 -3.97 -20.82 25.15
CA ARG A 15 -3.81 -21.22 23.74
C ARG A 15 -4.79 -20.49 22.82
N LEU A 16 -6.07 -20.46 23.16
CA LEU A 16 -7.08 -19.73 22.38
C LEU A 16 -6.80 -18.23 22.32
N PHE A 17 -6.30 -17.64 23.42
CA PHE A 17 -5.89 -16.25 23.45
C PHE A 17 -4.67 -15.98 22.55
N CYS A 18 -3.65 -16.84 22.58
CA CYS A 18 -2.49 -16.75 21.68
C CYS A 18 -2.90 -16.86 20.21
N GLU A 19 -3.74 -17.84 19.86
CA GLU A 19 -4.24 -18.03 18.49
C GLU A 19 -5.05 -16.82 18.00
N LEU A 20 -5.92 -16.28 18.85
CA LEU A 20 -6.68 -15.07 18.54
C LEU A 20 -5.77 -13.87 18.34
N LEU A 21 -4.76 -13.69 19.20
CA LEU A 21 -3.79 -12.60 19.10
C LEU A 21 -2.96 -12.70 17.81
N VAL A 22 -2.47 -13.89 17.48
CA VAL A 22 -1.70 -14.12 16.24
C VAL A 22 -2.57 -13.84 15.01
N THR A 23 -3.83 -14.29 15.02
CA THR A 23 -4.78 -14.03 13.93
C THR A 23 -5.06 -12.53 13.78
N LEU A 24 -5.28 -11.81 14.89
CA LEU A 24 -5.47 -10.36 14.89
C LEU A 24 -4.26 -9.64 14.30
N LEU A 25 -3.04 -10.04 14.70
CA LEU A 25 -1.80 -9.48 14.16
C LEU A 25 -1.67 -9.72 12.65
N HIS A 26 -2.06 -10.89 12.14
CA HIS A 26 -2.06 -11.17 10.71
C HIS A 26 -3.05 -10.28 9.94
N ILE A 27 -4.25 -10.06 10.48
CA ILE A 27 -5.27 -9.20 9.85
C ILE A 27 -4.78 -7.75 9.78
N VAL A 28 -4.14 -7.24 10.84
CA VAL A 28 -3.59 -5.86 10.85
C VAL A 28 -2.46 -5.68 9.84
N ASN A 29 -1.71 -6.74 9.53
CA ASN A 29 -0.66 -6.71 8.50
C ASN A 29 -1.20 -6.86 7.07
N MET A 30 -2.48 -7.17 6.86
CA MET A 30 -3.07 -7.31 5.52
C MET A 30 -3.45 -5.98 4.85
N VAL A 31 -2.95 -4.84 5.33
CA VAL A 31 -3.21 -3.54 4.69
C VAL A 31 -2.22 -3.33 3.55
N GLY A 32 -2.57 -3.79 2.36
CA GLY A 32 -1.84 -3.53 1.13
C GLY A 32 -2.79 -3.50 -0.06
N ALA A 33 -2.90 -2.34 -0.71
CA ALA A 33 -3.59 -2.22 -1.99
C ALA A 33 -2.55 -2.06 -3.10
N GLN A 34 -2.65 -2.88 -4.14
CA GLN A 34 -1.74 -2.84 -5.29
C GLN A 34 -2.51 -2.44 -6.53
N ILE A 35 -2.04 -1.39 -7.20
CA ILE A 35 -2.56 -0.91 -8.48
C ILE A 35 -1.42 -0.92 -9.51
N ARG A 36 -1.77 -1.15 -10.79
CA ARG A 36 -0.80 -1.22 -11.89
C ARG A 36 -1.32 -0.39 -13.05
N TYR A 37 -0.50 0.55 -13.52
CA TYR A 37 -0.77 1.33 -14.72
C TYR A 37 0.23 0.97 -15.81
N SER A 38 -0.23 1.00 -17.06
CA SER A 38 0.63 0.88 -18.24
C SER A 38 0.58 2.21 -18.98
N ILE A 39 1.75 2.81 -19.21
CA ILE A 39 1.90 4.12 -19.85
C ILE A 39 2.93 4.04 -20.97
N PRO A 40 2.75 4.79 -22.07
CA PRO A 40 3.77 4.90 -23.10
C PRO A 40 4.97 5.74 -22.61
N GLU A 41 6.17 5.40 -23.07
CA GLU A 41 7.42 6.07 -22.67
C GLU A 41 7.44 7.57 -23.04
N GLU A 42 6.88 7.94 -24.19
CA GLU A 42 6.90 9.31 -24.71
C GLU A 42 5.71 10.19 -24.26
N MET A 43 5.14 9.95 -23.08
CA MET A 43 4.10 10.84 -22.56
C MET A 43 4.64 12.24 -22.30
N ARG A 44 3.85 13.25 -22.69
CA ARG A 44 4.16 14.66 -22.42
C ARG A 44 4.11 14.92 -20.92
N LYS A 45 5.02 15.76 -20.41
CA LYS A 45 4.95 16.26 -19.03
C LYS A 45 3.57 16.87 -18.75
N GLY A 46 3.03 16.60 -17.58
CA GLY A 46 1.68 16.98 -17.15
C GLY A 46 0.55 16.10 -17.67
N SER A 47 0.84 15.07 -18.48
CA SER A 47 -0.18 14.12 -18.92
C SER A 47 -0.70 13.31 -17.73
N VAL A 48 -2.02 13.06 -17.74
CA VAL A 48 -2.69 12.26 -16.71
C VAL A 48 -2.44 10.77 -16.98
N ILE A 49 -2.01 10.05 -15.95
CA ILE A 49 -1.81 8.60 -15.97
C ILE A 49 -3.09 7.89 -15.51
N GLY A 50 -3.63 8.29 -14.36
CA GLY A 50 -4.78 7.62 -13.76
C GLY A 50 -5.22 8.24 -12.42
N ASN A 51 -6.36 7.80 -11.91
CA ASN A 51 -6.90 8.27 -10.63
C ASN A 51 -6.65 7.25 -9.51
N VAL A 52 -5.59 7.47 -8.75
CA VAL A 52 -5.16 6.59 -7.67
C VAL A 52 -6.16 6.59 -6.51
N ALA A 53 -6.76 7.74 -6.20
CA ALA A 53 -7.77 7.81 -5.14
C ALA A 53 -8.98 6.93 -5.48
N GLN A 54 -9.47 7.01 -6.70
CA GLN A 54 -10.62 6.24 -7.17
C GLN A 54 -10.32 4.74 -7.22
N ASP A 55 -9.16 4.35 -7.76
CA ASP A 55 -8.78 2.95 -7.91
C ASP A 55 -8.54 2.25 -6.55
N LEU A 56 -8.17 3.03 -5.53
CA LEU A 56 -8.02 2.55 -4.15
C LEU A 56 -9.30 2.69 -3.31
N GLY A 57 -10.36 3.28 -3.85
CA GLY A 57 -11.59 3.57 -3.11
C GLY A 57 -11.40 4.56 -1.96
N LEU A 58 -10.40 5.45 -2.08
CA LEU A 58 -10.08 6.46 -1.09
C LEU A 58 -10.74 7.80 -1.47
N ASP A 59 -11.43 8.41 -0.52
CA ASP A 59 -11.88 9.80 -0.63
C ASP A 59 -10.68 10.76 -0.64
N PRO A 60 -10.84 12.01 -1.11
CA PRO A 60 -9.72 12.82 -1.60
C PRO A 60 -8.51 12.82 -0.67
N LEU A 61 -7.37 12.40 -1.24
CA LEU A 61 -6.07 12.23 -0.59
C LEU A 61 -5.53 13.52 0.07
N ARG A 62 -6.21 14.65 -0.14
CA ARG A 62 -6.01 15.95 0.51
C ARG A 62 -5.94 15.88 2.02
N SER A 63 -6.76 15.03 2.65
CA SER A 63 -6.76 14.89 4.11
C SER A 63 -5.53 14.13 4.64
N GLY A 64 -4.91 13.31 3.80
CA GLY A 64 -4.01 12.24 4.25
C GLY A 64 -2.59 12.38 3.73
N ARG A 65 -1.96 13.57 3.79
CA ARG A 65 -0.54 13.83 3.43
C ARG A 65 0.03 12.91 2.34
N ALA A 66 -0.74 12.68 1.28
CA ALA A 66 -0.42 11.64 0.33
C ALA A 66 0.79 12.08 -0.48
N ARG A 67 1.80 11.22 -0.54
CA ARG A 67 3.05 11.50 -1.26
C ARG A 67 3.52 10.23 -1.95
N ILE A 68 4.09 10.39 -3.13
CA ILE A 68 4.82 9.31 -3.81
C ILE A 68 6.22 9.26 -3.22
N VAL A 69 6.68 8.06 -2.93
CA VAL A 69 8.08 7.80 -2.58
C VAL A 69 8.62 6.86 -3.64
N SER A 70 9.49 7.37 -4.51
CA SER A 70 10.27 6.55 -5.43
C SER A 70 11.66 6.32 -4.82
N GLY A 71 12.22 5.13 -5.02
CA GLY A 71 13.60 4.83 -4.65
C GLY A 71 14.64 5.40 -5.63
N GLU A 72 14.20 5.91 -6.77
CA GLU A 72 15.07 6.53 -7.77
C GLU A 72 15.35 8.00 -7.46
N SER A 73 16.48 8.51 -7.94
CA SER A 73 16.86 9.92 -7.83
C SER A 73 15.90 10.85 -8.57
N ILE A 74 15.25 10.36 -9.64
CA ILE A 74 14.33 11.12 -10.47
C ILE A 74 12.89 10.65 -10.20
N GLN A 75 12.01 11.58 -9.85
CA GLN A 75 10.57 11.31 -9.75
C GLN A 75 9.90 11.55 -11.10
N TYR A 76 9.73 10.48 -11.88
CA TYR A 76 9.05 10.52 -13.19
C TYR A 76 7.55 10.79 -13.08
N THR A 77 6.95 10.47 -11.93
CA THR A 77 5.52 10.64 -11.67
C THR A 77 5.28 11.50 -10.44
N GLU A 78 4.21 12.29 -10.48
CA GLU A 78 3.78 13.16 -9.39
C GLU A 78 2.31 12.87 -9.05
N LEU A 79 1.99 12.85 -7.75
CA LEU A 79 0.60 12.73 -7.28
C LEU A 79 0.03 14.10 -6.99
N LYS A 80 -1.03 14.48 -7.70
CA LYS A 80 -1.85 15.65 -7.36
C LYS A 80 -2.84 15.27 -6.26
N ALA A 81 -2.43 15.48 -5.00
CA ALA A 81 -3.23 15.15 -3.81
C ALA A 81 -4.61 15.85 -3.77
N ASP A 82 -4.76 17.00 -4.43
CA ASP A 82 -6.04 17.71 -4.55
C ASP A 82 -7.15 16.88 -5.21
N LYS A 83 -6.80 16.12 -6.25
CA LYS A 83 -7.73 15.31 -7.04
C LYS A 83 -7.48 13.80 -6.91
N GLY A 84 -6.37 13.42 -6.29
CA GLY A 84 -5.92 12.03 -6.21
C GLY A 84 -5.41 11.45 -7.54
N THR A 85 -5.03 12.32 -8.47
CA THR A 85 -4.62 11.94 -9.83
C THR A 85 -3.11 11.84 -9.94
N LEU A 86 -2.63 10.77 -10.59
CA LEU A 86 -1.23 10.56 -10.93
C LEU A 86 -0.93 11.21 -12.29
N VAL A 87 0.12 12.03 -12.35
CA VAL A 87 0.53 12.75 -13.56
C VAL A 87 2.00 12.48 -13.87
N VAL A 88 2.37 12.61 -15.15
CA VAL A 88 3.76 12.54 -15.61
C VAL A 88 4.48 13.84 -15.23
N ASN A 89 5.56 13.73 -14.48
CA ASN A 89 6.40 14.88 -14.11
C ASN A 89 7.55 15.07 -15.10
N GLU A 90 8.24 13.99 -15.43
CA GLU A 90 9.38 13.97 -16.35
C GLU A 90 9.14 12.95 -17.49
N ARG A 91 9.77 13.18 -18.65
CA ARG A 91 9.68 12.23 -19.78
C ARG A 91 10.36 10.94 -19.37
N ILE A 92 9.68 9.81 -19.58
CA ILE A 92 10.20 8.50 -19.23
C ILE A 92 11.05 8.02 -20.40
N ASP A 93 12.31 7.70 -20.11
CA ASP A 93 13.23 7.13 -21.09
C ASP A 93 13.66 5.74 -20.58
N ARG A 94 13.39 4.71 -21.37
CA ARG A 94 13.69 3.32 -21.02
C ARG A 94 15.19 3.11 -20.80
N GLU A 95 16.04 3.82 -21.52
CA GLU A 95 17.49 3.68 -21.42
C GLU A 95 18.02 4.19 -20.07
N GLN A 96 17.43 5.27 -19.55
CA GLN A 96 17.78 5.82 -18.23
C GLN A 96 17.30 4.94 -17.08
N LEU A 97 16.17 4.24 -17.26
CA LEU A 97 15.57 3.36 -16.24
C LEU A 97 16.19 1.97 -16.20
N CYS A 98 16.39 1.35 -17.35
CA CYS A 98 16.85 -0.04 -17.42
C CYS A 98 18.36 -0.17 -17.27
N GLY A 99 19.11 0.94 -17.33
CA GLY A 99 20.57 0.90 -17.38
C GLY A 99 21.06 0.17 -18.65
N THR A 100 22.33 0.37 -18.99
CA THR A 100 23.00 -0.43 -20.02
C THR A 100 23.61 -1.68 -19.39
#